data_AF-A0AAX4IXT2-F1
#
_entry.id   AF-A0AAX4IXT2-F1
#
_cell.length_a   1.000
_cell.length_b   1.000
_cell.length_c   1.000
_cell.angle_alpha   90.00
_cell.angle_beta   90.00
_cell.angle_gamma   90.00
#
_symmetry.space_group_name_H-M   'P 1'
#
loop_
_entity.id
_entity.type
_entity.pdbx_description
1 polymer ?
#
loop_
_entity_poly.entity_id
_entity_poly.type
_entity_poly.pdbx_seq_one_letter_code
_entity_poly.pdbx_strand_id
1 'polypeptide(L)'
;MQQYGIEWFDVLLAQNPRWVRGTATTQTIIQAANQTGAVTFTSFARFGHISGVKATFPTKAQFVTWAQRGAILKNLLHLEAAKLLHVCMLMPEQQQALGCPVRHDVPLADDFPLPPLDKMLSTTAAAFGLWMADRSRIERLRFFFEERIGTAQGLSSLVDDL
;
A
#
# COMPACT_ATOMS: atom_id res chain seq x y z
N MET A 1 7.52 -11.38 -10.43
CA MET A 1 8.58 -12.22 -11.03
C MET A 1 8.63 -13.66 -10.51
N GLN A 2 8.54 -13.93 -9.20
CA GLN A 2 8.63 -15.32 -8.72
C GLN A 2 7.46 -16.21 -9.14
N GLN A 3 6.23 -15.67 -9.14
CA GLN A 3 5.03 -16.46 -9.50
C GLN A 3 4.77 -16.52 -11.01
N TYR A 4 4.90 -15.39 -11.71
CA TYR A 4 4.52 -15.25 -13.13
C TYR A 4 5.69 -14.85 -14.05
N GLY A 5 6.93 -14.92 -13.57
CA GLY A 5 8.11 -14.59 -14.38
C GLY A 5 8.24 -13.11 -14.73
N ILE A 6 9.18 -12.84 -15.65
CA ILE A 6 9.40 -11.53 -16.28
C ILE A 6 8.37 -11.30 -17.40
N GLU A 7 7.92 -12.37 -18.06
CA GLU A 7 6.94 -12.29 -19.16
C GLU A 7 5.65 -11.57 -18.77
N TRP A 8 5.14 -11.78 -17.55
CA TRP A 8 4.01 -11.03 -17.04
C TRP A 8 4.25 -9.52 -17.03
N PHE A 9 5.47 -9.11 -16.66
CA PHE A 9 5.85 -7.70 -16.64
C PHE A 9 5.98 -7.14 -18.06
N ASP A 10 6.55 -7.90 -18.99
CA ASP A 10 6.66 -7.49 -20.39
C ASP A 10 5.28 -7.28 -21.02
N VAL A 11 4.33 -8.17 -20.74
CA VAL A 11 2.93 -8.02 -21.18
C VAL A 11 2.27 -6.80 -20.54
N LEU A 12 2.57 -6.49 -19.27
CA LEU A 12 2.09 -5.26 -18.64
C LEU A 12 2.65 -4.01 -19.34
N LEU A 13 3.94 -3.99 -19.66
CA LEU A 13 4.57 -2.86 -20.36
C LEU A 13 3.98 -2.64 -21.75
N ALA A 14 3.62 -3.72 -22.46
CA ALA A 14 2.96 -3.65 -23.75
C ALA A 14 1.59 -2.94 -23.71
N GLN A 15 0.95 -2.84 -22.54
CA GLN A 15 -0.29 -2.06 -22.34
C GLN A 15 -0.05 -0.55 -22.24
N ASN A 16 1.21 -0.09 -22.32
CA ASN A 16 1.61 1.31 -22.19
C ASN A 16 1.00 2.02 -20.96
N PRO A 17 1.20 1.48 -19.73
CA PRO A 17 0.62 2.06 -18.53
C PRO A 17 1.21 3.43 -18.22
N ARG A 18 0.39 4.32 -17.65
CA ARG A 18 0.84 5.61 -17.13
C ARG A 18 1.49 5.44 -15.76
N TRP A 19 2.79 5.70 -15.66
CA TRP A 19 3.52 5.72 -14.39
C TRP A 19 3.46 7.11 -13.76
N VAL A 20 3.12 7.18 -12.47
CA VAL A 20 3.04 8.43 -11.70
C VAL A 20 3.70 8.28 -10.33
N ARG A 21 4.20 9.38 -9.78
CA ARG A 21 4.68 9.43 -8.39
C ARG A 21 3.51 9.65 -7.44
N GLY A 22 3.62 9.07 -6.24
CA GLY A 22 2.58 9.11 -5.22
C GLY A 22 1.54 8.01 -5.40
N THR A 23 1.43 7.11 -4.42
CA THR A 23 0.47 6.00 -4.48
C THR A 23 -0.99 6.50 -4.54
N ALA A 24 -1.30 7.58 -3.82
CA ALA A 24 -2.63 8.20 -3.81
C ALA A 24 -3.01 8.81 -5.18
N THR A 25 -2.03 9.28 -5.96
CA THR A 25 -2.25 9.93 -7.25
C THR A 25 -2.97 9.02 -8.25
N THR A 26 -2.72 7.71 -8.19
CA THR A 26 -3.42 6.75 -9.05
C THR A 26 -4.93 6.75 -8.79
N GLN A 27 -5.35 6.89 -7.53
CA GLN A 27 -6.74 7.01 -7.16
C GLN A 27 -7.33 8.34 -7.65
N THR A 28 -6.62 9.47 -7.48
CA THR A 28 -7.04 10.78 -7.99
C THR A 28 -7.32 10.74 -9.49
N ILE A 29 -6.43 10.10 -10.27
CA ILE A 29 -6.60 9.96 -11.73
C ILE A 29 -7.82 9.09 -12.07
N ILE A 30 -8.02 7.95 -11.40
CA ILE A 30 -9.17 7.08 -11.66
C ILE A 30 -10.50 7.78 -11.36
N GLN A 31 -10.53 8.67 -10.37
CA GLN A 31 -11.73 9.40 -9.97
C GLN A 31 -11.97 10.69 -10.77
N ALA A 32 -10.98 11.17 -11.52
CA ALA A 32 -11.13 12.40 -12.28
C ALA A 32 -12.04 12.20 -13.50
N ALA A 33 -12.85 13.22 -13.80
CA ALA A 33 -13.74 13.20 -14.95
C ALA A 33 -12.93 13.08 -16.27
N ASN A 34 -13.50 12.37 -17.24
CA ASN A 34 -12.94 12.22 -18.60
C ASN A 34 -11.52 11.61 -18.65
N GLN A 35 -11.12 10.82 -17.66
CA GLN A 35 -9.86 10.06 -17.69
C GLN A 35 -10.04 8.70 -18.36
N THR A 36 -8.95 8.21 -18.96
CA THR A 36 -8.88 6.88 -19.60
C THR A 36 -8.32 5.79 -18.68
N GLY A 37 -7.75 6.17 -17.53
CA GLY A 37 -7.23 5.24 -16.54
C GLY A 37 -8.36 4.54 -15.79
N ALA A 38 -8.54 3.24 -16.02
CA ALA A 38 -9.64 2.48 -15.44
C ALA A 38 -9.27 1.67 -14.17
N VAL A 39 -7.99 1.32 -13.99
CA VAL A 39 -7.57 0.41 -12.91
C VAL A 39 -6.13 0.67 -12.48
N THR A 40 -5.85 0.39 -11.21
CA THR A 40 -4.50 0.34 -10.61
C THR A 40 -4.41 -0.90 -9.72
N PHE A 41 -3.22 -1.48 -9.61
CA PHE A 41 -2.96 -2.69 -8.81
C PHE A 41 -1.94 -2.48 -7.67
N THR A 42 -1.48 -1.23 -7.47
CA THR A 42 -0.52 -0.87 -6.41
C THR A 42 -1.01 0.27 -5.51
N SER A 43 -2.31 0.59 -5.55
CA SER A 43 -2.91 1.54 -4.61
C SER A 43 -3.14 0.91 -3.25
N PHE A 44 -3.35 1.76 -2.23
CA PHE A 44 -3.99 1.33 -1.00
C PHE A 44 -5.50 1.42 -1.17
N ALA A 45 -6.22 0.53 -0.50
CA ALA A 45 -7.65 0.75 -0.27
C ALA A 45 -7.75 1.63 0.97
N ARG A 46 -8.31 2.85 0.84
CA ARG A 46 -8.81 3.54 2.02
C ARG A 46 -9.90 2.64 2.61
N PHE A 47 -9.86 2.43 3.91
CA PHE A 47 -10.81 1.60 4.61
C PHE A 47 -12.15 2.35 4.70
N GLY A 48 -12.96 2.22 3.66
CA GLY A 48 -14.26 2.88 3.50
C GLY A 48 -14.70 2.94 2.03
N HIS A 49 -16.00 2.99 1.79
CA HIS A 49 -16.56 3.09 0.44
C HIS A 49 -16.11 4.38 -0.26
N ILE A 50 -15.47 4.24 -1.43
CA ILE A 50 -15.12 5.34 -2.31
C ILE A 50 -16.09 5.30 -3.50
N SER A 51 -16.89 6.35 -3.67
CA SER A 51 -17.85 6.41 -4.78
C SER A 51 -17.14 6.27 -6.13
N GLY A 52 -17.65 5.37 -6.98
CA GLY A 52 -17.09 5.09 -8.31
C GLY A 52 -15.82 4.22 -8.31
N VAL A 53 -15.31 3.79 -7.14
CA VAL A 53 -14.11 2.95 -7.05
C VAL A 53 -14.40 1.67 -6.29
N LYS A 54 -14.07 0.53 -6.90
CA LYS A 54 -14.19 -0.78 -6.26
C LYS A 54 -12.80 -1.34 -5.94
N ALA A 55 -12.46 -1.42 -4.66
CA ALA A 55 -11.29 -2.17 -4.21
C ALA A 55 -11.58 -3.67 -4.25
N THR A 56 -10.66 -4.45 -4.84
CA THR A 56 -10.73 -5.92 -4.83
C THR A 56 -9.34 -6.49 -4.56
N PHE A 57 -9.29 -7.70 -4.03
CA PHE A 57 -8.05 -8.36 -3.66
C PHE A 57 -7.88 -9.67 -4.43
N PRO A 58 -6.66 -9.99 -4.88
CA PRO A 58 -6.43 -11.19 -5.67
C PRO A 58 -6.56 -12.45 -4.80
N THR A 59 -7.19 -13.48 -5.37
CA THR A 59 -7.30 -14.82 -4.77
C THR A 59 -6.24 -15.79 -5.30
N LYS A 60 -5.71 -15.54 -6.51
CA LYS A 60 -4.69 -16.37 -7.16
C LYS A 60 -3.29 -15.74 -7.16
N ALA A 61 -3.23 -14.42 -7.18
CA ALA A 61 -1.98 -13.66 -7.12
C ALA A 61 -1.75 -13.13 -5.70
N GLN A 62 -0.52 -12.69 -5.43
CA GLN A 62 -0.14 -12.09 -4.16
C GLN A 62 -0.43 -10.58 -4.15
N PHE A 63 -0.77 -10.03 -2.99
CA PHE A 63 -0.81 -8.58 -2.73
C PHE A 63 -0.01 -8.23 -1.48
N VAL A 64 0.40 -6.97 -1.37
CA VAL A 64 1.31 -6.51 -0.33
C VAL A 64 0.51 -6.00 0.87
N THR A 65 0.84 -6.49 2.06
CA THR A 65 0.36 -5.98 3.35
C THR A 65 1.53 -5.81 4.31
N TRP A 66 1.42 -4.83 5.21
CA TRP A 66 2.35 -4.65 6.33
C TRP A 66 1.69 -3.78 7.39
N ALA A 67 2.09 -3.95 8.65
CA ALA A 67 1.74 -3.02 9.71
C ALA A 67 2.66 -1.80 9.64
N GLN A 68 2.10 -0.61 9.47
CA GLN A 68 2.86 0.62 9.55
C GLN A 68 3.45 0.77 10.95
N ARG A 69 4.77 1.00 11.04
CA ARG A 69 5.49 1.03 12.33
C ARG A 69 5.55 2.45 12.87
N GLY A 70 5.18 2.62 14.14
CA GLY A 70 5.42 3.82 14.95
C GLY A 70 6.54 3.59 15.97
N ALA A 71 7.28 4.63 16.30
CA ALA A 71 8.28 4.60 17.36
C ALA A 71 8.37 5.97 18.06
N ILE A 72 8.79 5.96 19.32
CA ILE A 72 9.07 7.16 20.11
C ILE A 72 10.57 7.41 20.12
N LEU A 73 11.00 8.60 19.72
CA LEU A 73 12.41 8.99 19.77
C LEU A 73 12.86 9.19 21.22
N LYS A 74 14.06 8.69 21.57
CA LYS A 74 14.58 8.69 22.94
C LYS A 74 14.64 10.08 23.59
N ASN A 75 14.97 11.11 22.80
CA ASN A 75 15.21 12.48 23.29
C ASN A 75 14.12 13.45 22.79
N LEU A 76 12.86 13.02 22.76
CA LEU A 76 11.75 13.86 22.31
C LEU A 76 11.34 14.88 23.39
N LEU A 77 11.17 16.14 23.01
CA LEU A 77 10.72 17.22 23.91
C LEU A 77 9.33 16.95 24.52
N HIS A 78 8.46 16.25 23.79
CA HIS A 78 7.07 15.97 24.17
C HIS A 78 6.81 14.47 24.37
N LEU A 79 7.59 13.82 25.24
CA LEU A 79 7.53 12.36 25.46
C LEU A 79 6.13 11.84 25.82
N GLU A 80 5.43 12.50 26.76
CA GLU A 80 4.10 12.06 27.20
C GLU A 80 3.04 12.19 26.10
N ALA A 81 3.12 13.23 25.27
CA ALA A 81 2.25 13.37 24.10
C ALA A 81 2.51 12.26 23.06
N ALA A 82 3.77 11.88 22.86
CA ALA A 82 4.11 10.77 21.95
C ALA A 82 3.63 9.42 22.46
N LYS A 83 3.69 9.18 23.78
CA LYS A 83 3.07 7.99 24.40
C LYS A 83 1.56 8.00 24.23
N LEU A 84 0.91 9.14 24.49
CA LEU A 84 -0.53 9.30 24.29
C LEU A 84 -0.92 8.99 22.85
N LEU A 85 -0.18 9.49 21.86
CA LEU A 85 -0.43 9.19 20.44
C LEU A 85 -0.36 7.68 20.15
N HIS A 86 0.63 6.96 20.67
CA HIS A 86 0.72 5.51 20.47
C HIS A 86 -0.45 4.77 21.11
N VAL A 87 -0.87 5.19 22.30
CA VAL A 87 -2.05 4.64 22.99
C VAL A 87 -3.32 4.94 22.19
N CYS A 88 -3.52 6.17 21.71
CA CYS A 88 -4.65 6.56 20.87
C CYS A 88 -4.71 5.73 19.58
N MET A 89 -3.57 5.50 18.92
CA MET A 89 -3.49 4.68 17.72
C MET A 89 -3.91 3.22 17.96
N LEU A 90 -3.72 2.72 19.18
CA LEU A 90 -4.07 1.34 19.57
C LEU A 90 -5.49 1.20 20.13
N MET A 91 -6.24 2.30 20.33
CA MET A 91 -7.62 2.21 20.82
C MET A 91 -8.51 1.41 19.86
N PRO A 92 -9.47 0.59 20.35
CA PRO A 92 -10.32 -0.23 19.50
C PRO A 92 -11.04 0.57 18.41
N GLU A 93 -11.60 1.73 18.76
CA GLU A 93 -12.30 2.63 17.84
C GLU A 93 -11.39 3.11 16.70
N GLN A 94 -10.14 3.48 17.03
CA GLN A 94 -9.15 3.90 16.05
C GLN A 94 -8.70 2.74 15.17
N GLN A 95 -8.51 1.55 15.76
CA GLN A 95 -8.14 0.33 15.04
C GLN A 95 -9.24 -0.12 14.06
N GLN A 96 -10.51 -0.01 14.46
CA GLN A 96 -11.67 -0.29 13.59
C GLN A 96 -11.82 0.74 12.47
N ALA A 97 -11.64 2.04 12.77
CA ALA A 97 -11.70 3.10 11.76
C ALA A 97 -10.60 2.97 10.68
N LEU A 98 -9.45 2.40 11.05
CA LEU A 98 -8.36 2.05 10.14
C LEU A 98 -8.57 0.70 9.43
N GLY A 99 -9.69 0.01 9.64
CA GLY A 99 -10.15 -1.16 8.88
C GLY A 99 -9.37 -2.46 9.05
N CYS A 100 -8.04 -2.42 9.10
CA CYS A 100 -7.20 -3.59 9.33
C CYS A 100 -6.49 -3.46 10.69
N PRO A 101 -7.13 -3.91 11.79
CA PRO A 101 -6.57 -3.80 13.11
C PRO A 101 -5.33 -4.69 13.24
N VAL A 102 -4.31 -4.20 13.95
CA VAL A 102 -3.12 -4.99 14.34
C VAL A 102 -3.36 -5.76 15.64
N ARG A 103 -4.47 -5.48 16.32
CA ARG A 103 -4.93 -6.11 17.56
C ARG A 103 -5.86 -7.27 17.25
N HIS A 104 -5.55 -8.46 17.79
CA HIS A 104 -6.39 -9.66 17.59
C HIS A 104 -7.76 -9.59 18.30
N ASP A 105 -7.86 -8.76 19.35
CA ASP A 105 -9.09 -8.59 20.13
C ASP A 105 -10.04 -7.55 19.53
N VAL A 106 -9.64 -6.88 18.45
CA VAL A 106 -10.47 -5.91 17.73
C VAL A 106 -11.00 -6.57 16.45
N PRO A 107 -12.33 -6.73 16.30
CA PRO A 107 -12.88 -7.29 15.07
C PRO A 107 -12.71 -6.33 13.91
N LEU A 108 -12.72 -6.88 12.68
CA LEU A 108 -12.89 -6.09 11.47
C LEU A 108 -14.25 -5.40 11.47
N ALA A 109 -14.35 -4.26 10.79
CA ALA A 109 -15.65 -3.63 10.54
C ALA A 109 -16.55 -4.58 9.71
N ASP A 110 -17.87 -4.54 9.94
CA ASP A 110 -18.82 -5.46 9.28
C ASP A 110 -18.83 -5.32 7.74
N ASP A 111 -18.52 -4.12 7.23
CA ASP A 111 -18.43 -3.79 5.81
C ASP A 111 -17.01 -3.95 5.25
N PHE A 112 -16.09 -4.53 6.03
CA PHE A 112 -14.71 -4.68 5.60
C PHE A 112 -14.59 -5.63 4.40
N PRO A 113 -13.94 -5.23 3.30
CA PRO A 113 -13.95 -5.99 2.03
C PRO A 113 -13.06 -7.24 2.04
N LEU A 114 -12.45 -7.58 3.17
CA LEU A 114 -11.49 -8.66 3.32
C LEU A 114 -11.82 -9.54 4.53
N PRO A 115 -11.51 -10.85 4.49
CA PRO A 115 -11.41 -11.64 5.70
C PRO A 115 -10.22 -11.15 6.57
N PRO A 116 -10.16 -11.58 7.84
CA PRO A 116 -8.96 -11.40 8.66
C PRO A 116 -7.68 -11.82 7.94
N LEU A 117 -6.63 -10.98 8.01
CA LEU A 117 -5.39 -11.18 7.24
C LEU A 117 -4.69 -12.51 7.54
N ASP A 118 -4.83 -13.04 8.76
CA ASP A 118 -4.31 -14.33 9.18
C ASP A 118 -4.95 -15.52 8.45
N LYS A 119 -6.11 -15.32 7.82
CA LYS A 119 -6.81 -16.33 7.00
C LYS A 119 -6.50 -16.21 5.51
N MET A 120 -5.70 -15.23 5.08
CA MET A 120 -5.43 -14.96 3.68
C MET A 120 -4.12 -15.60 3.21
N LEU A 121 -4.19 -16.47 2.19
CA LEU A 121 -3.01 -17.08 1.56
C LEU A 121 -2.35 -16.19 0.48
N SER A 122 -3.05 -15.14 0.05
CA SER A 122 -2.56 -14.20 -0.98
C SER A 122 -1.74 -13.04 -0.40
N THR A 123 -1.44 -13.05 0.90
CA THR A 123 -0.53 -12.07 1.51
C THR A 123 0.14 -12.61 2.77
N THR A 124 1.23 -11.99 3.21
CA THR A 124 1.86 -12.28 4.50
C THR A 124 2.50 -10.99 5.03
N ALA A 125 1.92 -10.41 6.08
CA ALA A 125 2.34 -9.10 6.59
C ALA A 125 3.82 -9.04 7.02
N ALA A 126 4.36 -10.14 7.54
CA ALA A 126 5.77 -10.24 7.93
C ALA A 126 6.74 -10.30 6.74
N ALA A 127 6.28 -10.81 5.59
CA ALA A 127 7.15 -11.04 4.43
C ALA A 127 7.71 -9.73 3.86
N PHE A 128 6.92 -8.65 3.87
CA PHE A 128 7.37 -7.34 3.40
C PHE A 128 8.54 -6.81 4.24
N GLY A 129 8.47 -6.93 5.56
CA GLY A 129 9.55 -6.48 6.45
C GLY A 129 10.84 -7.28 6.27
N LEU A 130 10.73 -8.60 6.10
CA LEU A 130 11.86 -9.48 5.82
C LEU A 130 12.50 -9.18 4.47
N TRP A 131 11.68 -8.96 3.45
CA TRP A 131 12.14 -8.55 2.14
C TRP A 131 12.86 -7.18 2.19
N MET A 132 12.30 -6.21 2.93
CA MET A 132 12.87 -4.87 3.13
C MET A 132 14.24 -4.86 3.80
N ALA A 133 14.60 -5.90 4.54
CA ALA A 133 15.89 -6.04 5.21
C ALA A 133 17.05 -6.31 4.23
N ASP A 134 16.80 -6.96 3.09
CA ASP A 134 17.82 -7.20 2.06
C ASP A 134 17.92 -6.01 1.10
N ARG A 135 18.67 -4.98 1.52
CA ARG A 135 18.83 -3.74 0.76
C ARG A 135 19.48 -3.95 -0.61
N SER A 136 20.42 -4.88 -0.70
CA SER A 136 21.15 -5.16 -1.95
C SER A 136 20.23 -5.78 -3.00
N ARG A 137 19.36 -6.71 -2.58
CA ARG A 137 18.37 -7.30 -3.48
C ARG A 137 17.33 -6.28 -3.94
N ILE A 138 16.91 -5.40 -3.06
CA ILE A 138 15.93 -4.34 -3.38
C ILE A 138 16.50 -3.36 -4.39
N GLU A 139 17.75 -2.94 -4.20
CA GLU A 139 18.40 -2.02 -5.12
C GLU A 139 18.54 -2.61 -6.53
N ARG A 140 18.99 -3.87 -6.64
CA ARG A 140 19.04 -4.56 -7.93
C ARG A 140 17.66 -4.65 -8.59
N LEU A 141 16.62 -4.94 -7.80
CA LEU A 141 15.27 -5.00 -8.30
C LEU A 141 14.74 -3.63 -8.76
N ARG A 142 15.07 -2.56 -8.03
CA ARG A 142 14.75 -1.17 -8.43
C ARG A 142 15.38 -0.86 -9.78
N PHE A 143 16.68 -1.13 -9.97
CA PHE A 143 17.35 -0.87 -11.24
C PHE A 143 16.77 -1.70 -12.39
N PHE A 144 16.40 -2.95 -12.14
CA PHE A 144 15.70 -3.77 -13.14
C PHE A 144 14.38 -3.13 -13.62
N PHE A 145 13.60 -2.53 -12.70
CA PHE A 145 12.38 -1.81 -13.05
C PHE A 145 12.68 -0.49 -13.75
N GLU A 146 13.60 0.32 -13.22
CA GLU A 146 13.97 1.63 -13.79
C GLU A 146 14.53 1.52 -15.21
N GLU A 147 15.25 0.44 -15.53
CA GLU A 147 15.72 0.14 -16.90
C GLU A 147 14.55 -0.01 -17.89
N ARG A 148 13.38 -0.43 -17.43
CA ARG A 148 12.21 -0.75 -18.28
C ARG A 148 11.11 0.30 -18.25
N ILE A 149 10.93 0.99 -17.13
CA ILE A 149 9.87 2.01 -16.96
C ILE A 149 10.42 3.44 -16.90
N GLY A 150 11.75 3.60 -16.93
CA GLY A 150 12.43 4.85 -16.65
C GLY A 150 12.55 5.13 -15.15
N THR A 151 13.36 6.13 -14.81
CA THR A 151 13.42 6.65 -13.45
C THR A 151 12.15 7.44 -13.12
N ALA A 152 11.83 7.57 -11.83
CA ALA A 152 10.65 8.32 -11.40
C ALA A 152 10.70 9.79 -11.86
N GLN A 153 9.75 10.19 -12.70
CA GLN A 153 9.62 11.54 -13.25
C GLN A 153 8.58 12.39 -12.50
N GLY A 154 8.67 13.72 -12.65
CA GLY A 154 7.73 14.68 -12.07
C GLY A 154 8.08 15.12 -10.64
N LEU A 155 7.30 16.07 -10.12
CA LEU A 155 7.50 16.62 -8.79
C LEU A 155 7.34 15.54 -7.71
N SER A 156 7.95 15.81 -6.55
CA SER A 156 7.65 15.01 -5.37
C SER A 156 6.16 15.13 -5.07
N SER A 157 5.51 14.03 -4.68
CA SER A 157 4.10 14.05 -4.25
C SER A 157 3.85 14.86 -2.96
N LEU A 158 4.89 15.47 -2.39
CA LEU A 158 4.80 16.45 -1.31
C LEU A 158 4.61 17.89 -1.84
N VAL A 159 4.76 18.09 -3.15
CA VAL A 159 4.58 19.36 -3.86
C VAL A 159 3.44 19.10 -4.84
N ASP A 160 2.25 19.62 -4.51
CA ASP A 160 1.03 19.31 -5.25
C ASP A 160 0.89 20.19 -6.50
N ASP A 161 0.79 19.58 -7.68
CA ASP A 161 0.54 20.23 -8.98
C ASP A 161 -0.55 19.52 -9.81
N LEU A 162 -1.34 18.64 -9.16
CA LEU A 162 -2.38 17.80 -9.78
C LEU A 162 -3.78 18.09 -9.26
#